data_AF-A0A7S1S6W7-F1
#
_entry.id   AF-A0A7S1S6W7-F1
#
_cell.length_a   1.000
_cell.length_b   1.000
_cell.length_c   1.000
_cell.angle_alpha   90.00
_cell.angle_beta   90.00
_cell.angle_gamma   90.00
#
_symmetry.space_group_name_H-M   'P 1'
#
loop_
_entity.id
_entity.type
_entity.pdbx_description
1 polymer ?
#
loop_
_entity_poly.entity_id
_entity_poly.type
_entity_poly.pdbx_seq_one_letter_code
_entity_poly.pdbx_strand_id
1 'polypeptide(L)'
;EVFKGILLLWGLCLVICTWREKGLLAPNSVQLRDDTLIRNPDYRVRSRSQVCCETMWLTLGVFPLILLCIAIVAGVLLAAIQFQAWLIWDWGDCIHLGCRDAITKHGFWGWLLEVVSDIIVALIFEGMLALSQLLGEWVARLENHKLLHDHRVAVAMHVVLFEAIGKVLPYVFLGLIFVPQWNAPIDDPEADCSDLFFYSLIGPSAFTCVRRRVPLARRRMVFKLLMKGPFVVAPFISILMKAVVPLVARGLDLAAEKVASNGRWRTCFFTWDGVARLLGLIFSHDGASVGCLRYVCEGRPYGPMELCAPSLPSSSASKVEAGEETPEDQEKVLQDGLRQGARKLFEPIDEL
;
A
#
# COMPACT_ATOMS: atom_id res chain seq x y z
N GLU A 1 -23.05 12.22 -20.40
CA GLU A 1 -24.20 11.87 -19.53
C GLU A 1 -23.95 10.65 -18.64
N VAL A 2 -23.92 9.41 -19.13
CA VAL A 2 -23.80 8.19 -18.28
C VAL A 2 -22.58 8.20 -17.33
N PHE A 3 -21.43 8.68 -17.83
CA PHE A 3 -20.19 8.78 -17.04
C PHE A 3 -20.29 9.78 -15.87
N LYS A 4 -20.95 10.92 -16.08
CA LYS A 4 -21.23 11.88 -15.00
C LYS A 4 -22.17 11.26 -13.97
N GLY A 5 -23.13 10.46 -14.44
CA GLY A 5 -24.04 9.70 -13.59
C GLY A 5 -23.33 8.67 -12.71
N ILE A 6 -22.39 7.89 -13.24
CA ILE A 6 -21.65 6.88 -12.45
C ILE A 6 -20.73 7.55 -11.41
N LEU A 7 -20.01 8.61 -11.78
CA LEU A 7 -19.17 9.35 -10.83
C LEU A 7 -20.00 10.04 -9.74
N LEU A 8 -21.14 10.64 -10.12
CA LEU A 8 -22.07 11.24 -9.16
C LEU A 8 -22.68 10.16 -8.27
N LEU A 9 -23.10 9.02 -8.81
CA LEU A 9 -23.69 7.92 -8.03
C LEU A 9 -22.66 7.30 -7.08
N TRP A 10 -21.41 7.16 -7.50
CA TRP A 10 -20.34 6.62 -6.66
C TRP A 10 -19.93 7.62 -5.57
N GLY A 11 -19.78 8.90 -5.92
CA GLY A 11 -19.57 9.98 -4.94
C GLY A 11 -20.74 10.11 -3.96
N LEU A 12 -21.98 10.01 -4.45
CA LEU A 12 -23.18 10.00 -3.62
C LEU A 12 -23.24 8.76 -2.74
N CYS A 13 -22.83 7.59 -3.24
CA CYS A 13 -22.76 6.36 -2.45
C CYS A 13 -21.71 6.46 -1.35
N LEU A 14 -20.54 7.05 -1.62
CA LEU A 14 -19.54 7.33 -0.58
C LEU A 14 -20.05 8.31 0.47
N VAL A 15 -20.70 9.41 0.04
CA VAL A 15 -21.29 10.39 0.94
C VAL A 15 -22.42 9.76 1.77
N ILE A 16 -23.27 8.93 1.17
CA ILE A 16 -24.36 8.22 1.84
C ILE A 16 -23.80 7.17 2.79
N CYS A 17 -22.78 6.39 2.41
CA CYS A 17 -22.17 5.39 3.28
C CYS A 17 -21.50 6.06 4.49
N THR A 18 -20.74 7.14 4.27
CA THR A 18 -20.12 7.92 5.36
C THR A 18 -21.16 8.64 6.24
N TRP A 19 -22.28 9.12 5.68
CA TRP A 19 -23.39 9.68 6.46
C TRP A 19 -24.17 8.62 7.24
N ARG A 20 -24.41 7.45 6.62
CA ARG A 20 -25.17 6.36 7.22
C ARG A 20 -24.37 5.67 8.31
N GLU A 21 -23.04 5.64 8.23
CA GLU A 21 -22.17 5.21 9.33
C GLU A 21 -22.27 6.11 10.56
N LYS A 22 -22.38 7.43 10.39
CA LYS A 22 -22.67 8.33 11.52
C LYS A 22 -24.00 8.00 12.22
N GLY A 23 -24.95 7.40 11.50
CA GLY A 23 -26.23 6.92 12.03
C GLY A 23 -26.24 5.47 12.52
N LEU A 24 -25.36 4.60 12.00
CA LEU A 24 -25.20 3.20 12.44
C LEU A 24 -24.26 3.08 13.66
N LEU A 25 -23.36 4.04 13.84
CA LEU A 25 -22.63 4.28 15.08
C LEU A 25 -23.48 5.04 16.12
N ALA A 26 -24.73 5.40 15.79
CA ALA A 26 -25.68 5.78 16.82
C ALA A 26 -25.89 4.54 17.72
N PRO A 27 -25.56 4.64 19.01
CA PRO A 27 -25.28 3.49 19.85
C PRO A 27 -26.58 2.73 20.14
N ASN A 28 -26.85 1.69 19.37
CA ASN A 28 -27.61 0.56 19.89
C ASN A 28 -26.67 -0.20 20.82
N SER A 29 -26.50 0.34 22.02
CA SER A 29 -26.07 -0.23 23.32
C SER A 29 -25.52 -1.66 23.36
N VAL A 30 -24.59 -2.03 22.47
CA VAL A 30 -23.56 -2.99 22.83
C VAL A 30 -22.74 -2.26 23.87
N GLN A 31 -22.92 -2.60 25.14
CA GLN A 31 -22.05 -2.19 26.24
C GLN A 31 -20.63 -2.69 25.92
N LEU A 32 -19.93 -1.98 25.04
CA LEU A 32 -18.48 -2.00 25.05
C LEU A 32 -18.10 -1.54 26.45
N ARG A 33 -17.52 -2.47 27.21
CA ARG A 33 -16.92 -2.25 28.52
C ARG A 33 -16.17 -0.92 28.49
N ASP A 34 -16.51 0.00 29.40
CA ASP A 34 -15.91 1.35 29.50
C ASP A 34 -14.37 1.33 29.66
N ASP A 35 -13.81 0.17 29.99
CA ASP A 35 -12.39 -0.05 30.28
C ASP A 35 -11.45 0.06 29.06
N THR A 36 -11.94 0.28 27.83
CA THR A 36 -11.07 0.46 26.63
C THR A 36 -11.23 1.79 25.92
N LEU A 37 -11.73 2.83 26.59
CA LEU A 37 -11.75 4.20 26.04
C LEU A 37 -10.37 4.86 26.14
N ILE A 38 -9.39 4.29 25.45
CA ILE A 38 -8.04 4.86 25.34
C ILE A 38 -8.15 6.19 24.59
N ARG A 39 -7.77 7.27 25.26
CA ARG A 39 -7.71 8.60 24.66
C ARG A 39 -6.60 8.62 23.61
N ASN A 40 -6.88 9.18 22.44
CA ASN A 40 -5.86 9.33 21.41
C ASN A 40 -4.76 10.30 21.92
N PRO A 41 -3.48 9.88 21.98
CA PRO A 41 -2.39 10.74 22.44
C PRO A 41 -2.20 11.98 21.53
N ASP A 42 -2.57 11.87 20.26
CA ASP A 42 -2.44 12.98 19.30
C ASP A 42 -3.60 13.98 19.37
N TYR A 43 -4.62 13.74 20.20
CA TYR A 43 -5.79 14.61 20.29
C TYR A 43 -5.44 15.98 20.87
N ARG A 44 -5.77 17.04 20.11
CA ARG A 44 -5.61 18.43 20.54
C ARG A 44 -6.97 19.09 20.75
N VAL A 45 -7.15 19.78 21.88
CA VAL A 45 -8.33 20.62 22.10
C VAL A 45 -8.17 21.87 21.23
N ARG A 46 -9.02 22.01 20.20
CA ARG A 46 -8.97 23.14 19.25
C ARG A 46 -10.02 24.19 19.61
N SER A 47 -9.67 25.48 19.50
CA SER A 47 -10.64 26.56 19.63
C SER A 47 -11.50 26.70 18.37
N ARG A 48 -12.70 27.27 18.49
CA ARG A 48 -13.65 27.39 17.36
C ARG A 48 -13.08 28.21 16.18
N SER A 49 -12.25 29.22 16.46
CA SER A 49 -11.58 30.02 15.43
C SER A 49 -10.47 29.24 14.72
N GLN A 50 -9.70 28.43 15.46
CA GLN A 50 -8.68 27.55 14.88
C GLN A 50 -9.29 26.50 13.95
N VAL A 51 -10.41 25.89 14.34
CA VAL A 51 -11.10 24.89 13.50
C VAL A 51 -11.46 25.47 12.13
N CYS A 52 -11.95 26.72 12.07
CA CYS A 52 -12.33 27.35 10.81
C CYS A 52 -11.11 27.61 9.90
N CYS A 53 -10.04 28.18 10.45
CA CYS A 53 -8.82 28.47 9.70
C CYS A 53 -8.14 27.17 9.20
N GLU A 54 -8.05 26.16 10.05
CA GLU A 54 -7.46 24.87 9.72
C GLU A 54 -8.29 24.12 8.68
N THR A 55 -9.63 24.15 8.78
CA THR A 55 -10.51 23.56 7.74
C THR A 55 -10.33 24.25 6.40
N MET A 56 -10.16 25.56 6.38
CA MET A 56 -9.89 26.31 5.15
C MET A 56 -8.53 25.95 4.56
N TRP A 57 -7.49 25.86 5.39
CA TRP A 57 -6.16 25.43 4.96
C TRP A 57 -6.16 23.98 4.46
N LEU A 58 -6.91 23.10 5.11
CA LEU A 58 -7.09 21.71 4.70
C LEU A 58 -7.75 21.63 3.32
N THR A 59 -8.86 22.33 3.12
CA THR A 59 -9.60 22.28 1.86
C THR A 59 -8.84 22.94 0.71
N LEU A 60 -8.09 24.02 0.95
CA LEU A 60 -7.33 24.72 -0.09
C LEU A 60 -5.93 24.12 -0.35
N GLY A 61 -5.30 23.51 0.64
CA GLY A 61 -3.93 22.98 0.52
C GLY A 61 -3.88 21.47 0.36
N VAL A 62 -4.54 20.73 1.26
CA VAL A 62 -4.47 19.27 1.31
C VAL A 62 -5.22 18.62 0.15
N PHE A 63 -6.41 19.12 -0.18
CA PHE A 63 -7.22 18.52 -1.24
C PHE A 63 -6.53 18.58 -2.62
N PRO A 64 -5.95 19.71 -3.09
CA PRO A 64 -5.17 19.72 -4.32
C PRO A 64 -3.96 18.78 -4.29
N LEU A 65 -3.29 18.65 -3.15
CA LEU A 65 -2.16 17.74 -3.01
C LEU A 65 -2.61 16.27 -3.15
N ILE A 66 -3.71 15.89 -2.50
CA ILE A 66 -4.30 14.55 -2.64
C ILE A 66 -4.69 14.30 -4.10
N LEU A 67 -5.34 15.27 -4.76
CA LEU A 67 -5.69 15.15 -6.18
C LEU A 67 -4.46 14.99 -7.07
N LEU A 68 -3.38 15.72 -6.80
CA LEU A 68 -2.12 15.58 -7.51
C LEU A 68 -1.52 14.19 -7.31
N CYS A 69 -1.50 13.68 -6.07
CA CYS A 69 -1.05 12.32 -5.78
C CYS A 69 -1.88 11.27 -6.53
N ILE A 70 -3.21 11.39 -6.51
CA ILE A 70 -4.12 10.52 -7.27
C ILE A 70 -3.82 10.60 -8.77
N ALA A 71 -3.61 11.80 -9.32
CA ALA A 71 -3.29 11.99 -10.73
C ALA A 71 -1.95 11.35 -11.12
N ILE A 72 -0.92 11.48 -10.28
CA ILE A 72 0.39 10.84 -10.49
C ILE A 72 0.24 9.31 -10.47
N VAL A 73 -0.43 8.76 -9.46
CA VAL A 73 -0.66 7.32 -9.33
C VAL A 73 -1.45 6.79 -10.52
N ALA A 74 -2.53 7.47 -10.91
CA ALA A 74 -3.32 7.12 -12.09
C ALA A 74 -2.47 7.19 -13.37
N GLY A 75 -1.61 8.19 -13.51
CA GLY A 75 -0.68 8.32 -14.64
C GLY A 75 0.31 7.16 -14.71
N VAL A 76 0.91 6.76 -13.59
CA VAL A 76 1.82 5.59 -13.51
C VAL A 76 1.11 4.29 -13.88
N LEU A 77 -0.10 4.07 -13.35
CA LEU A 77 -0.89 2.89 -13.68
C LEU A 77 -1.30 2.86 -15.16
N LEU A 78 -1.76 3.98 -15.70
CA LEU A 78 -2.09 4.09 -17.11
C LEU A 78 -0.87 3.86 -17.99
N ALA A 79 0.32 4.35 -17.60
CA ALA A 79 1.56 4.08 -18.31
C ALA A 79 1.93 2.59 -18.29
N ALA A 80 1.77 1.90 -17.16
CA ALA A 80 2.01 0.47 -17.06
C ALA A 80 1.03 -0.35 -17.93
N ILE A 81 -0.27 0.00 -17.89
CA ILE A 81 -1.30 -0.60 -18.73
C ILE A 81 -1.03 -0.32 -20.22
N GLN A 82 -0.60 0.91 -20.56
CA GLN A 82 -0.23 1.30 -21.92
C GLN A 82 1.01 0.54 -22.40
N PHE A 83 1.97 0.27 -21.52
CA PHE A 83 3.13 -0.56 -21.84
C PHE A 83 2.75 -2.00 -22.15
N GLN A 84 1.83 -2.61 -21.38
CA GLN A 84 1.27 -3.93 -21.68
C GLN A 84 0.58 -3.97 -23.05
N ALA A 85 -0.24 -2.94 -23.31
CA ALA A 85 -0.90 -2.74 -24.60
C ALA A 85 0.11 -2.66 -25.76
N TRP A 86 1.15 -1.85 -25.60
CA TRP A 86 2.22 -1.70 -26.59
C TRP A 86 2.96 -3.02 -26.84
N LEU A 87 3.27 -3.79 -25.78
CA LEU A 87 3.90 -5.11 -25.91
C LEU A 87 3.05 -6.07 -26.76
N ILE A 88 1.73 -6.08 -26.57
CA ILE A 88 0.82 -6.98 -27.30
C ILE A 88 0.60 -6.50 -28.73
N TRP A 89 0.30 -5.22 -28.94
CA TRP A 89 -0.20 -4.72 -30.22
C TRP A 89 0.89 -4.27 -31.18
N ASP A 90 1.83 -3.45 -30.71
CA ASP A 90 2.86 -2.88 -31.57
C ASP A 90 4.06 -3.82 -31.65
N TRP A 91 4.60 -4.23 -30.49
CA TRP A 91 5.77 -5.10 -30.47
C TRP A 91 5.41 -6.53 -30.90
N GLY A 92 4.32 -7.07 -30.35
CA GLY A 92 3.77 -8.38 -30.70
C GLY A 92 3.05 -8.43 -32.05
N ASP A 93 2.73 -7.28 -32.65
CA ASP A 93 2.10 -7.16 -33.98
C ASP A 93 0.78 -7.92 -34.10
N CYS A 94 0.05 -8.02 -32.98
CA CYS A 94 -1.19 -8.79 -32.91
C CYS A 94 -2.37 -8.13 -33.63
N ILE A 95 -2.23 -6.87 -34.06
CA ILE A 95 -3.21 -6.24 -34.95
C ILE A 95 -3.23 -6.96 -36.30
N HIS A 96 -2.06 -7.13 -36.93
CA HIS A 96 -1.96 -7.75 -38.26
C HIS A 96 -1.98 -9.27 -38.22
N LEU A 97 -1.26 -9.89 -37.28
CA LEU A 97 -1.20 -11.35 -37.15
C LEU A 97 -2.48 -11.97 -36.58
N GLY A 98 -3.34 -11.13 -36.01
CA GLY A 98 -4.54 -11.59 -35.35
C GLY A 98 -4.29 -12.42 -34.08
N CYS A 99 -3.10 -12.31 -33.50
CA CYS A 99 -2.73 -13.03 -32.29
C CYS A 99 -3.38 -12.47 -31.02
N ARG A 100 -3.27 -13.27 -29.95
CA ARG A 100 -3.74 -12.91 -28.62
C ARG A 100 -2.65 -12.20 -27.81
N ASP A 101 -1.44 -12.77 -27.85
CA ASP A 101 -0.31 -12.41 -27.00
C ASP A 101 0.98 -12.31 -27.84
N ALA A 102 1.95 -11.52 -27.35
CA ALA A 102 3.24 -11.28 -28.01
C ALA A 102 4.09 -12.56 -28.18
N ILE A 103 3.76 -13.62 -27.43
CA ILE A 103 4.34 -14.96 -27.52
C ILE A 103 4.27 -15.52 -28.95
N THR A 104 3.20 -15.21 -29.68
CA THR A 104 2.98 -15.75 -31.03
C THR A 104 4.08 -15.31 -32.00
N LYS A 105 4.56 -14.06 -31.85
CA LYS A 105 5.61 -13.48 -32.70
C LYS A 105 7.02 -13.70 -32.13
N HIS A 106 7.19 -13.49 -30.82
CA HIS A 106 8.52 -13.45 -30.19
C HIS A 106 8.85 -14.68 -29.32
N GLY A 107 7.97 -15.67 -29.27
CA GLY A 107 8.16 -16.90 -28.51
C GLY A 107 8.42 -16.63 -27.02
N PHE A 108 9.53 -17.18 -26.52
CA PHE A 108 9.92 -17.06 -25.11
C PHE A 108 10.11 -15.62 -24.64
N TRP A 109 10.70 -14.74 -25.47
CA TRP A 109 10.89 -13.34 -25.10
C TRP A 109 9.57 -12.59 -24.97
N GLY A 110 8.61 -12.93 -25.83
CA GLY A 110 7.23 -12.44 -25.75
C GLY A 110 6.60 -12.75 -24.39
N TRP A 111 6.72 -14.01 -23.99
CA TRP A 111 6.20 -14.49 -22.71
C TRP A 111 6.91 -13.83 -21.52
N LEU A 112 8.24 -13.75 -21.55
CA LEU A 112 9.03 -13.20 -20.46
C LEU A 112 8.68 -11.72 -20.19
N LEU A 113 8.58 -10.89 -21.24
CA LEU A 113 8.25 -9.48 -21.08
C LEU A 113 6.82 -9.26 -20.58
N GLU A 114 5.87 -10.10 -21.00
CA GLU A 114 4.50 -10.07 -20.48
C GLU A 114 4.49 -10.37 -18.97
N VAL A 115 5.17 -11.43 -18.54
CA VAL A 115 5.29 -11.79 -17.11
C VAL A 115 5.99 -10.70 -16.30
N VAL A 116 7.10 -10.15 -16.82
CA VAL A 116 7.83 -9.06 -16.15
C VAL A 116 6.93 -7.82 -16.01
N SER A 117 6.14 -7.50 -17.03
CA SER A 117 5.20 -6.38 -16.95
C SER A 117 4.12 -6.59 -15.90
N ASP A 118 3.57 -7.81 -15.78
CA ASP A 118 2.61 -8.14 -14.72
C ASP A 118 3.23 -8.02 -13.32
N ILE A 119 4.50 -8.42 -13.15
CA ILE A 119 5.24 -8.25 -11.90
C ILE A 119 5.40 -6.76 -11.57
N ILE A 120 5.73 -5.91 -12.55
CA ILE A 120 5.86 -4.46 -12.35
C ILE A 120 4.52 -3.87 -11.87
N VAL A 121 3.40 -4.25 -12.51
CA VAL A 121 2.06 -3.80 -12.07
C VAL A 121 1.74 -4.26 -10.65
N ALA A 122 2.08 -5.50 -10.30
CA ALA A 122 1.90 -6.02 -8.94
C ALA A 122 2.73 -5.24 -7.91
N LEU A 123 3.97 -4.88 -8.23
CA LEU A 123 4.83 -4.05 -7.37
C LEU A 123 4.26 -2.63 -7.20
N ILE A 124 3.73 -2.04 -8.28
CA ILE A 124 3.05 -0.74 -8.20
C ILE A 124 1.85 -0.82 -7.24
N PHE A 125 1.07 -1.90 -7.27
CA PHE A 125 -0.06 -2.09 -6.35
C PHE A 125 0.32 -2.26 -4.88
N GLU A 126 1.43 -2.93 -4.57
CA GLU A 126 1.94 -2.99 -3.20
C GLU A 126 2.47 -1.62 -2.76
N GLY A 127 3.17 -0.89 -3.65
CA GLY A 127 3.61 0.48 -3.37
C GLY A 127 2.44 1.42 -3.11
N MET A 128 1.33 1.26 -3.85
CA MET A 128 0.10 2.02 -3.65
C MET A 128 -0.58 1.71 -2.33
N LEU A 129 -0.53 0.47 -1.85
CA LEU A 129 -1.05 0.11 -0.52
C LEU A 129 -0.27 0.85 0.57
N ALA A 130 1.06 0.82 0.51
CA ALA A 130 1.91 1.54 1.45
C ALA A 130 1.63 3.06 1.42
N LEU A 131 1.51 3.64 0.23
CA LEU A 131 1.15 5.06 0.07
C LEU A 131 -0.25 5.35 0.63
N SER A 132 -1.21 4.45 0.43
CA SER A 132 -2.59 4.60 0.92
C SER A 132 -2.63 4.58 2.46
N GLN A 133 -1.81 3.76 3.10
CA GLN A 133 -1.66 3.73 4.57
C GLN A 133 -1.10 5.04 5.10
N LEU A 134 -0.02 5.56 4.50
CA LEU A 134 0.56 6.84 4.89
C LEU A 134 -0.43 7.99 4.72
N LEU A 135 -1.12 8.05 3.58
CA LEU A 135 -2.13 9.07 3.30
C LEU A 135 -3.34 8.92 4.23
N GLY A 136 -3.82 7.70 4.47
CA GLY A 136 -4.94 7.44 5.37
C GLY A 136 -4.65 7.83 6.81
N GLU A 137 -3.45 7.52 7.30
CA GLU A 137 -2.99 7.93 8.63
C GLU A 137 -2.89 9.45 8.73
N TRP A 138 -2.27 10.09 7.74
CA TRP A 138 -2.15 11.53 7.70
C TRP A 138 -3.51 12.23 7.66
N VAL A 139 -4.45 11.77 6.83
CA VAL A 139 -5.82 12.32 6.78
C VAL A 139 -6.56 12.10 8.11
N ALA A 140 -6.48 10.92 8.71
CA ALA A 140 -7.14 10.65 9.99
C ALA A 140 -6.55 11.46 11.15
N ARG A 141 -5.25 11.82 11.10
CA ARG A 141 -4.65 12.74 12.09
C ARG A 141 -5.20 14.16 11.95
N LEU A 142 -5.47 14.61 10.72
CA LEU A 142 -6.03 15.93 10.47
C LEU A 142 -7.46 16.08 11.03
N GLU A 143 -8.24 14.99 10.99
CA GLU A 143 -9.59 14.92 11.57
C GLU A 143 -9.62 15.03 13.11
N ASN A 144 -8.48 14.80 13.79
CA ASN A 144 -8.30 15.02 15.23
C ASN A 144 -9.33 14.29 16.11
N HIS A 145 -9.43 12.97 15.94
CA HIS A 145 -10.29 12.08 16.71
C HIS A 145 -9.89 12.03 18.19
N LYS A 146 -10.89 12.08 19.10
CA LYS A 146 -10.69 12.06 20.56
C LYS A 146 -10.29 10.68 21.08
N LEU A 147 -10.90 9.63 20.53
CA LEU A 147 -10.67 8.25 20.92
C LEU A 147 -9.72 7.57 19.93
N LEU A 148 -8.83 6.72 20.43
CA LEU A 148 -7.87 6.01 19.58
C LEU A 148 -8.56 5.00 18.65
N HIS A 149 -9.66 4.40 19.11
CA HIS A 149 -10.47 3.48 18.30
C HIS A 149 -11.00 4.17 17.04
N ASP A 150 -11.64 5.33 17.20
CA ASP A 150 -12.20 6.11 16.09
C ASP A 150 -11.11 6.50 15.09
N HIS A 151 -9.93 6.90 15.58
CA HIS A 151 -8.78 7.19 14.73
C HIS A 151 -8.38 5.97 13.89
N ARG A 152 -8.19 4.79 14.50
CA ARG A 152 -7.80 3.57 13.79
C ARG A 152 -8.84 3.14 12.75
N VAL A 153 -10.13 3.25 13.07
CA VAL A 153 -11.22 2.98 12.12
C VAL A 153 -11.18 3.96 10.96
N ALA A 154 -11.00 5.26 11.24
CA ALA A 154 -10.85 6.27 10.19
C ALA A 154 -9.65 5.99 9.28
N VAL A 155 -8.49 5.62 9.83
CA VAL A 155 -7.32 5.21 9.03
C VAL A 155 -7.68 4.05 8.10
N ALA A 156 -8.27 2.98 8.65
CA ALA A 156 -8.64 1.81 7.86
C ALA A 156 -9.62 2.16 6.72
N MET A 157 -10.62 3.00 6.98
CA MET A 157 -11.60 3.42 5.97
C MET A 157 -10.97 4.25 4.86
N HIS A 158 -10.07 5.19 5.20
CA HIS A 158 -9.33 5.96 4.19
C HIS A 158 -8.42 5.07 3.35
N VAL A 159 -7.75 4.08 3.96
CA VAL A 159 -6.93 3.10 3.24
C VAL A 159 -7.76 2.31 2.25
N VAL A 160 -8.89 1.74 2.69
CA VAL A 160 -9.80 0.97 1.82
C VAL A 160 -10.30 1.85 0.67
N LEU A 161 -10.64 3.10 0.94
CA LEU A 161 -11.09 4.05 -0.09
C LEU A 161 -9.98 4.32 -1.13
N PHE A 162 -8.77 4.65 -0.67
CA PHE A 162 -7.65 4.91 -1.57
C PHE A 162 -7.24 3.67 -2.37
N GLU A 163 -7.28 2.49 -1.77
CA GLU A 163 -7.05 1.23 -2.48
C GLU A 163 -8.12 0.95 -3.52
N ALA A 164 -9.40 1.17 -3.20
CA ALA A 164 -10.50 0.99 -4.16
C ALA A 164 -10.35 1.94 -5.36
N ILE A 165 -10.06 3.22 -5.10
CA ILE A 165 -9.79 4.21 -6.14
C ILE A 165 -8.56 3.80 -6.95
N GLY A 166 -7.50 3.37 -6.29
CA GLY A 166 -6.25 3.07 -6.95
C GLY A 166 -6.27 1.79 -7.79
N LYS A 167 -6.92 0.73 -7.30
CA LYS A 167 -6.86 -0.61 -7.89
C LYS A 167 -8.08 -0.97 -8.72
N VAL A 168 -9.27 -0.49 -8.37
CA VAL A 168 -10.52 -0.88 -9.07
C VAL A 168 -10.85 0.12 -10.17
N LEU A 169 -10.75 1.40 -9.86
CA LEU A 169 -11.19 2.47 -10.74
C LEU A 169 -10.52 2.43 -12.13
N PRO A 170 -9.19 2.25 -12.27
CA PRO A 170 -8.55 2.22 -13.59
C PRO A 170 -9.10 1.13 -14.51
N TYR A 171 -9.46 -0.03 -13.96
CA TYR A 171 -10.04 -1.13 -14.75
C TYR A 171 -11.50 -0.92 -15.06
N VAL A 172 -12.26 -0.25 -14.18
CA VAL A 172 -13.61 0.20 -14.51
C VAL A 172 -13.55 1.20 -15.66
N PHE A 173 -12.62 2.16 -15.61
CA PHE A 173 -12.40 3.12 -16.70
C PHE A 173 -11.98 2.43 -17.99
N LEU A 174 -11.03 1.50 -17.93
CA LEU A 174 -10.60 0.72 -19.08
C LEU A 174 -11.79 -0.08 -19.65
N GLY A 175 -12.57 -0.75 -18.80
CA GLY A 175 -13.77 -1.48 -19.19
C GLY A 175 -14.81 -0.60 -19.89
N LEU A 176 -15.02 0.63 -19.41
CA LEU A 176 -16.01 1.56 -19.96
C LEU A 176 -15.52 2.32 -21.20
N ILE A 177 -14.22 2.58 -21.33
CA ILE A 177 -13.66 3.37 -22.44
C ILE A 177 -13.20 2.46 -23.59
N PHE A 178 -12.54 1.35 -23.29
CA PHE A 178 -11.90 0.48 -24.28
C PHE A 178 -12.85 -0.58 -24.84
N VAL A 179 -13.63 -1.25 -23.97
CA VAL A 179 -14.44 -2.41 -24.37
C VAL A 179 -15.66 -2.05 -25.23
N PRO A 180 -16.53 -1.09 -24.88
CA PRO A 180 -17.77 -0.90 -25.64
C PRO A 180 -17.50 -0.45 -27.06
N GLN A 181 -18.47 -0.62 -27.93
CA GLN A 181 -18.42 -0.15 -29.31
C GLN A 181 -19.71 0.59 -29.60
N TRP A 182 -19.62 1.91 -29.77
CA TRP A 182 -20.78 2.75 -30.03
C TRP A 182 -21.07 2.92 -31.52
N ASN A 183 -20.07 2.68 -32.37
CA ASN A 183 -20.16 2.82 -33.82
C ASN A 183 -19.96 1.45 -34.49
N ALA A 184 -20.51 1.26 -35.70
CA ALA A 184 -20.30 0.05 -36.48
C ALA A 184 -18.79 -0.26 -36.63
N PRO A 185 -18.39 -1.55 -36.62
CA PRO A 185 -16.99 -1.93 -36.78
C PRO A 185 -16.48 -1.49 -38.15
N ILE A 186 -15.37 -0.77 -38.11
CA ILE A 186 -14.52 -0.56 -39.27
C ILE A 186 -13.45 -1.63 -39.11
N ASP A 187 -13.62 -2.77 -39.79
CA ASP A 187 -12.66 -3.88 -39.78
C ASP A 187 -11.45 -3.55 -40.67
N ASP A 188 -10.87 -2.36 -40.47
CA ASP A 188 -9.69 -1.88 -41.17
C ASP A 188 -8.53 -1.77 -40.17
N PRO A 189 -7.49 -2.62 -40.29
CA PRO A 189 -6.31 -2.55 -39.43
C PRO A 189 -5.53 -1.22 -39.62
N GLU A 190 -5.73 -0.54 -40.74
CA GLU A 190 -5.05 0.71 -41.10
C GLU A 190 -5.91 1.96 -40.85
N ALA A 191 -7.03 1.83 -40.15
CA ALA A 191 -7.92 2.94 -39.85
C ALA A 191 -7.15 4.15 -39.30
N ASP A 192 -7.41 5.33 -39.88
CA ASP A 192 -6.80 6.58 -39.44
C ASP A 192 -7.35 6.99 -38.05
N CYS A 193 -6.43 7.37 -37.18
CA CYS A 193 -6.66 7.75 -35.79
C CYS A 193 -6.19 9.17 -35.50
N SER A 194 -5.75 9.91 -36.53
CA SER A 194 -5.20 11.26 -36.40
C SER A 194 -6.16 12.27 -35.76
N ASP A 195 -7.47 12.01 -35.81
CA ASP A 195 -8.53 12.82 -35.20
C ASP A 195 -8.69 12.63 -33.68
N LEU A 196 -8.05 11.62 -33.09
CA LEU A 196 -8.19 11.32 -31.67
C LEU A 196 -7.15 12.08 -30.83
N PHE A 197 -7.62 12.83 -29.82
CA PHE A 197 -6.73 13.58 -28.91
C PHE A 197 -5.65 12.70 -28.25
N PHE A 198 -6.00 11.50 -27.79
CA PHE A 198 -5.02 10.60 -27.16
C PHE A 198 -4.01 10.01 -28.14
N TYR A 199 -4.32 9.98 -29.44
CA TYR A 199 -3.39 9.51 -30.45
C TYR A 199 -2.21 10.48 -30.62
N SER A 200 -2.45 11.81 -30.55
CA SER A 200 -1.36 12.78 -30.63
C SER A 200 -0.44 12.76 -29.40
N LEU A 201 -0.97 12.40 -28.22
CA LEU A 201 -0.20 12.37 -26.98
C LEU A 201 0.60 11.06 -26.79
N ILE A 202 0.00 9.91 -27.11
CA ILE A 202 0.54 8.58 -26.77
C ILE A 202 1.02 7.83 -28.02
N GLY A 203 0.56 8.23 -29.21
CA GLY A 203 0.89 7.60 -30.48
C GLY A 203 -0.08 6.46 -30.87
N PRO A 204 0.35 5.59 -31.81
CA PRO A 204 -0.49 4.53 -32.39
C PRO A 204 -1.04 3.51 -31.39
N SER A 205 -0.30 3.28 -30.29
CA SER A 205 -0.69 2.33 -29.25
C SER A 205 -1.85 2.83 -28.38
N ALA A 206 -2.30 4.08 -28.52
CA ALA A 206 -3.37 4.64 -27.69
C ALA A 206 -4.62 3.74 -27.74
N PHE A 207 -5.17 3.38 -26.57
CA PHE A 207 -6.35 2.51 -26.47
C PHE A 207 -7.54 2.97 -27.33
N THR A 208 -7.70 4.28 -27.53
CA THR A 208 -8.76 4.84 -28.39
C THR A 208 -8.55 4.52 -29.87
N CYS A 209 -7.31 4.48 -30.35
CA CYS A 209 -6.99 4.10 -31.73
C CYS A 209 -7.12 2.59 -31.91
N VAL A 210 -6.53 1.81 -31.00
CA VAL A 210 -6.65 0.35 -30.99
C VAL A 210 -8.11 -0.09 -30.95
N ARG A 211 -8.95 0.66 -30.22
CA ARG A 211 -10.39 0.42 -30.19
C ARG A 211 -11.08 0.48 -31.56
N ARG A 212 -10.59 1.32 -32.48
CA ARG A 212 -11.10 1.41 -33.85
C ARG A 212 -10.61 0.25 -34.72
N ARG A 213 -9.35 -0.14 -34.57
CA ARG A 213 -8.68 -1.17 -35.39
C ARG A 213 -9.00 -2.61 -34.99
N VAL A 214 -9.47 -2.83 -33.75
CA VAL A 214 -9.63 -4.16 -33.18
C VAL A 214 -11.11 -4.53 -32.98
N PRO A 215 -11.56 -5.70 -33.46
CA PRO A 215 -12.95 -6.13 -33.31
C PRO A 215 -13.32 -6.35 -31.84
N LEU A 216 -14.61 -6.19 -31.52
CA LEU A 216 -15.12 -6.24 -30.15
C LEU A 216 -14.76 -7.52 -29.38
N ALA A 217 -14.78 -8.68 -30.05
CA ALA A 217 -14.45 -9.95 -29.44
C ALA A 217 -12.99 -9.96 -28.91
N ARG A 218 -12.06 -9.45 -29.71
CA ARG A 218 -10.63 -9.38 -29.32
C ARG A 218 -10.41 -8.33 -28.23
N ARG A 219 -11.14 -7.20 -28.23
CA ARG A 219 -11.07 -6.22 -27.13
C ARG A 219 -11.52 -6.80 -25.78
N ARG A 220 -12.61 -7.55 -25.76
CA ARG A 220 -13.07 -8.25 -24.55
C ARG A 220 -12.03 -9.26 -24.06
N MET A 221 -11.38 -9.95 -24.99
CA MET A 221 -10.31 -10.89 -24.68
C MET A 221 -9.09 -10.20 -24.06
N VAL A 222 -8.63 -9.08 -24.64
CA VAL A 222 -7.53 -8.30 -24.08
C VAL A 222 -7.90 -7.73 -22.72
N PHE A 223 -9.11 -7.19 -22.55
CA PHE A 223 -9.56 -6.73 -21.25
C PHE A 223 -9.55 -7.85 -20.21
N LYS A 224 -9.99 -9.06 -20.56
CA LYS A 224 -9.92 -10.25 -19.68
C LYS A 224 -8.48 -10.62 -19.31
N LEU A 225 -7.53 -10.47 -20.23
CA LEU A 225 -6.10 -10.69 -19.98
C LEU A 225 -5.51 -9.63 -19.04
N LEU A 226 -5.78 -8.35 -19.31
CA LEU A 226 -5.33 -7.24 -18.46
C LEU A 226 -5.89 -7.33 -17.03
N MET A 227 -7.09 -7.90 -16.87
CA MET A 227 -7.66 -8.22 -15.55
C MET A 227 -6.98 -9.43 -14.88
N LYS A 228 -6.32 -10.31 -15.62
CA LYS A 228 -5.67 -11.49 -15.03
C LYS A 228 -4.50 -11.10 -14.14
N GLY A 229 -3.66 -10.14 -14.55
CA GLY A 229 -2.50 -9.68 -13.77
C GLY A 229 -2.89 -9.26 -12.34
N PRO A 230 -3.78 -8.25 -12.17
CA PRO A 230 -4.24 -7.76 -10.88
C PRO A 230 -4.95 -8.78 -10.00
N PHE A 231 -5.80 -9.64 -10.59
CA PHE A 231 -6.68 -10.51 -9.81
C PHE A 231 -6.12 -11.91 -9.59
N VAL A 232 -5.15 -12.32 -10.40
CA VAL A 232 -4.49 -13.64 -10.28
C VAL A 232 -3.05 -13.47 -9.85
N VAL A 233 -2.24 -12.73 -10.60
CA VAL A 233 -0.78 -12.63 -10.36
C VAL A 233 -0.48 -11.79 -9.13
N ALA A 234 -1.12 -10.64 -8.96
CA ALA A 234 -0.80 -9.74 -7.85
C ALA A 234 -1.03 -10.36 -6.45
N PRO A 235 -2.11 -11.12 -6.18
CA PRO A 235 -2.24 -11.86 -4.91
C PRO A 235 -1.11 -12.86 -4.67
N PHE A 236 -0.65 -13.58 -5.70
CA PHE A 236 0.49 -14.50 -5.55
C PHE A 236 1.79 -13.75 -5.23
N ILE A 237 2.05 -12.63 -5.92
CA ILE A 237 3.20 -11.77 -5.62
C ILE A 237 3.07 -11.19 -4.21
N SER A 238 1.88 -10.77 -3.80
CA SER A 238 1.62 -10.27 -2.45
C SER A 238 1.97 -11.31 -1.38
N ILE A 239 1.50 -12.55 -1.54
CA ILE A 239 1.82 -13.67 -0.65
C ILE A 239 3.32 -13.96 -0.67
N LEU A 240 3.96 -13.97 -1.85
CA LEU A 240 5.39 -14.18 -1.99
C LEU A 240 6.16 -13.12 -1.18
N MET A 241 5.82 -11.84 -1.36
CA MET A 241 6.49 -10.71 -0.71
C MET A 241 6.22 -10.64 0.80
N LYS A 242 5.03 -11.05 1.26
CA LYS A 242 4.63 -10.97 2.67
C LYS A 242 4.95 -12.21 3.49
N ALA A 243 5.03 -13.38 2.87
CA ALA A 243 5.25 -14.64 3.59
C ALA A 243 6.60 -15.29 3.21
N VAL A 244 6.87 -15.45 1.92
CA VAL A 244 8.05 -16.21 1.47
C VAL A 244 9.32 -15.39 1.61
N VAL A 245 9.31 -14.14 1.17
CA VAL A 245 10.50 -13.28 1.22
C VAL A 245 10.99 -13.05 2.65
N PRO A 246 10.15 -12.76 3.67
CA PRO A 246 10.61 -12.66 5.06
C PRO A 246 11.20 -13.97 5.60
N LEU A 247 10.62 -15.13 5.24
CA LEU A 247 11.15 -16.44 5.65
C LEU A 247 12.53 -16.70 5.03
N VAL A 248 12.69 -16.40 3.75
CA VAL A 248 13.98 -16.54 3.04
C VAL A 248 15.00 -15.55 3.61
N ALA A 249 14.61 -14.29 3.83
CA ALA A 249 15.48 -13.28 4.41
C ALA A 249 15.99 -13.71 5.80
N ARG A 250 15.11 -14.22 6.66
CA ARG A 250 15.49 -14.77 7.98
C ARG A 250 16.40 -15.98 7.86
N GLY A 251 16.13 -16.88 6.90
CA GLY A 251 16.98 -18.04 6.64
C GLY A 251 18.39 -17.65 6.17
N LEU A 252 18.49 -16.64 5.30
CA LEU A 252 19.76 -16.09 4.83
C LEU A 252 20.53 -15.38 5.96
N ASP A 253 19.84 -14.63 6.82
CA ASP A 253 20.45 -13.95 7.96
C ASP A 253 21.05 -14.96 8.96
N LEU A 254 20.29 -15.99 9.34
CA LEU A 254 20.78 -17.08 10.20
C LEU A 254 21.92 -17.88 9.55
N ALA A 255 21.90 -18.05 8.22
CA ALA A 255 23.00 -18.69 7.50
C ALA A 255 24.25 -17.80 7.50
N ALA A 256 24.08 -16.49 7.33
CA ALA A 256 25.17 -15.51 7.37
C ALA A 256 25.84 -15.49 8.76
N GLU A 257 25.07 -15.51 9.85
CA GLU A 257 25.58 -15.60 11.22
C GLU A 257 26.43 -16.87 11.44
N LYS A 258 25.95 -18.03 10.99
CA LYS A 258 26.68 -19.31 11.08
C LYS A 258 27.96 -19.33 10.25
N VAL A 259 27.97 -18.67 9.10
CA VAL A 259 29.19 -18.55 8.27
C VAL A 259 30.18 -17.59 8.91
N ALA A 260 29.69 -16.48 9.48
CA ALA A 260 30.52 -15.50 10.18
C ALA A 260 31.23 -16.09 11.40
N SER A 261 30.58 -17.02 12.13
CA SER A 261 31.20 -17.72 13.27
C SER A 261 32.33 -18.68 12.86
N ASN A 262 32.35 -19.15 11.61
CA ASN A 262 33.34 -20.14 11.13
C ASN A 262 34.67 -19.53 10.64
N GLY A 263 34.86 -18.21 10.72
CA GLY A 263 36.15 -17.50 10.59
C GLY A 263 36.85 -17.54 9.22
N ARG A 264 36.56 -18.51 8.35
CA ARG A 264 37.34 -18.81 7.14
C ARG A 264 36.87 -18.11 5.86
N TRP A 265 35.69 -17.48 5.86
CA TRP A 265 35.02 -16.96 4.65
C TRP A 265 34.56 -15.50 4.75
N ARG A 266 35.21 -14.67 5.58
CA ARG A 266 34.76 -13.29 5.86
C ARG A 266 34.74 -12.34 4.65
N THR A 267 35.61 -12.52 3.67
CA THR A 267 35.84 -11.50 2.63
C THR A 267 34.83 -11.53 1.48
N CYS A 268 34.32 -12.70 1.09
CA CYS A 268 33.34 -12.81 -0.01
C CYS A 268 31.89 -12.59 0.43
N PHE A 269 31.60 -12.70 1.74
CA PHE A 269 30.25 -12.55 2.28
C PHE A 269 29.86 -11.12 2.64
N PHE A 270 30.79 -10.16 2.57
CA PHE A 270 30.53 -8.79 3.02
C PHE A 270 29.43 -8.08 2.20
N THR A 271 29.36 -8.33 0.89
CA THR A 271 28.32 -7.78 0.02
C THR A 271 26.97 -8.45 0.25
N TRP A 272 26.95 -9.77 0.45
CA TRP A 272 25.73 -10.53 0.71
C TRP A 272 25.15 -10.27 2.11
N ASP A 273 25.99 -10.06 3.13
CA ASP A 273 25.56 -9.68 4.47
C ASP A 273 24.85 -8.31 4.46
N GLY A 274 25.38 -7.34 3.71
CA GLY A 274 24.74 -6.05 3.52
C GLY A 274 23.36 -6.15 2.86
N VAL A 275 23.23 -6.97 1.81
CA VAL A 275 21.96 -7.19 1.11
C VAL A 275 20.97 -7.97 1.98
N ALA A 276 21.42 -9.03 2.67
CA ALA A 276 20.57 -9.83 3.55
C ALA A 276 20.04 -9.01 4.73
N ARG A 277 20.88 -8.16 5.35
CA ARG A 277 20.47 -7.23 6.40
C ARG A 277 19.52 -6.16 5.89
N LEU A 278 19.76 -5.62 4.69
CA LEU A 278 18.85 -4.66 4.09
C LEU A 278 17.48 -5.30 3.82
N LEU A 279 17.45 -6.48 3.21
CA LEU A 279 16.21 -7.22 2.96
C LEU A 279 15.52 -7.60 4.28
N GLY A 280 16.27 -8.14 5.25
CA GLY A 280 15.77 -8.45 6.58
C GLY A 280 15.12 -7.23 7.22
N LEU A 281 15.78 -6.07 7.22
CA LEU A 281 15.26 -4.83 7.78
C LEU A 281 13.99 -4.33 7.07
N ILE A 282 13.96 -4.43 5.73
CA ILE A 282 12.79 -4.08 4.91
C ILE A 282 11.59 -4.98 5.23
N PHE A 283 11.81 -6.29 5.32
CA PHE A 283 10.73 -7.28 5.37
C PHE A 283 10.30 -7.67 6.79
N SER A 284 11.21 -7.63 7.77
CA SER A 284 10.92 -8.01 9.16
C SER A 284 10.35 -6.86 9.98
N HIS A 285 10.82 -5.63 9.78
CA HIS A 285 10.43 -4.50 10.61
C HIS A 285 9.10 -3.88 10.16
N ASP A 286 8.83 -3.95 8.85
CA ASP A 286 7.66 -3.33 8.22
C ASP A 286 6.60 -4.40 7.87
N GLY A 287 6.56 -5.54 8.58
CA GLY A 287 5.84 -6.78 8.21
C GLY A 287 4.32 -6.70 7.90
N ALA A 288 3.70 -5.52 8.01
CA ALA A 288 2.34 -5.24 7.54
C ALA A 288 2.28 -4.44 6.21
N SER A 289 3.36 -3.75 5.84
CA SER A 289 3.45 -2.80 4.74
C SER A 289 4.83 -2.90 4.07
N VAL A 290 4.89 -3.42 2.84
CA VAL A 290 6.12 -3.73 2.09
C VAL A 290 6.89 -2.48 1.61
N GLY A 291 6.79 -1.36 2.31
CA GLY A 291 7.19 -0.04 1.81
C GLY A 291 8.57 0.43 2.22
N CYS A 292 9.14 -0.04 3.34
CA CYS A 292 10.33 0.55 3.99
C CYS A 292 10.19 2.03 4.36
N LEU A 293 9.13 2.70 3.89
CA LEU A 293 8.91 4.12 4.00
C LEU A 293 8.80 4.52 5.45
N ARG A 294 8.20 3.68 6.28
CA ARG A 294 8.13 3.94 7.72
C ARG A 294 9.52 3.94 8.34
N TYR A 295 10.36 2.96 8.04
CA TYR A 295 11.75 2.95 8.51
C TYR A 295 12.58 4.14 7.97
N VAL A 296 12.40 4.51 6.70
CA VAL A 296 13.09 5.67 6.09
C VAL A 296 12.63 6.99 6.72
N CYS A 297 11.34 7.13 7.01
CA CYS A 297 10.74 8.35 7.55
C CYS A 297 10.92 8.48 9.07
N GLU A 298 10.81 7.39 9.82
CA GLU A 298 10.91 7.38 11.29
C GLU A 298 12.36 7.18 11.77
N GLY A 299 13.27 6.75 10.88
CA GLY A 299 14.68 6.52 11.21
C GLY A 299 14.89 5.26 12.07
N ARG A 300 16.16 4.88 12.33
CA ARG A 300 16.52 3.71 13.16
C ARG A 300 15.97 3.85 14.59
N PRO A 301 15.15 2.90 15.09
CA PRO A 301 15.06 2.63 16.51
C PRO A 301 15.97 1.42 16.80
N TYR A 302 17.28 1.63 16.71
CA TYR A 302 18.27 0.75 17.35
C TYR A 302 19.22 1.57 18.22
N GLY A 303 18.68 2.59 18.89
CA GLY A 303 19.24 2.89 20.20
C GLY A 303 19.07 1.62 21.04
N PRO A 304 20.08 1.18 21.80
CA PRO A 304 19.84 0.15 22.82
C PRO A 304 18.60 0.60 23.59
N MET A 305 17.62 -0.29 23.81
CA MET A 305 16.54 0.01 24.74
C MET A 305 17.23 0.40 26.04
N GLU A 306 17.26 1.68 26.34
CA GLU A 306 17.54 2.15 27.69
C GLU A 306 16.35 1.63 28.48
N LEU A 307 16.56 0.46 29.10
CA LEU A 307 15.75 0.02 30.21
C LEU A 307 15.77 1.20 31.17
N CYS A 308 14.69 1.98 31.18
CA CYS A 308 14.39 2.87 32.29
C CYS A 308 14.23 1.95 33.48
N ALA A 309 15.35 1.64 34.15
CA ALA A 309 15.33 1.08 35.47
C ALA A 309 14.40 2.02 36.26
N PRO A 310 13.34 1.50 36.91
CA PRO A 310 12.44 2.33 37.68
C PRO A 310 13.32 3.17 38.60
N SER A 311 13.25 4.49 38.43
CA SER A 311 13.99 5.42 39.26
C SER A 311 13.46 5.23 40.67
N LEU A 312 14.18 4.42 41.45
CA LEU A 312 13.94 4.27 42.88
C LEU A 312 13.84 5.69 43.45
N PRO A 313 12.74 6.04 44.14
CA PRO A 313 12.52 7.38 44.63
C PRO A 313 13.71 7.79 45.49
N SER A 314 14.48 8.76 45.00
CA SER A 314 15.74 9.24 45.57
C SER A 314 15.57 10.00 46.89
N SER A 315 14.43 9.86 47.58
CA SER A 315 14.11 10.56 48.82
C SER A 315 14.16 9.68 50.08
N SER A 316 14.96 8.62 50.09
CA SER A 316 15.37 7.96 51.34
C SER A 316 16.82 7.49 51.27
N ALA A 317 17.73 8.45 51.13
CA ALA A 317 19.13 8.27 51.53
C ALA A 317 19.20 8.14 53.06
N SER A 318 18.76 7.00 53.62
CA SER A 318 19.15 6.58 54.96
C SER A 318 19.12 5.07 55.06
N LYS A 319 20.32 4.46 55.09
CA LYS A 319 20.60 3.07 55.47
C LYS A 319 19.87 1.99 54.64
N VAL A 320 20.45 1.67 53.47
CA VAL A 320 20.27 0.35 52.87
C VAL A 320 21.41 -0.53 53.41
N GLU A 321 21.07 -1.34 54.42
CA GLU A 321 21.83 -2.54 54.75
C GLU A 321 21.85 -3.45 53.52
N ALA A 322 22.94 -4.19 53.32
CA ALA A 322 23.15 -5.11 52.21
C ALA A 322 22.08 -6.23 52.24
N GLY A 323 20.90 -5.93 51.73
CA GLY A 323 19.84 -6.88 51.48
C GLY A 323 20.23 -7.69 50.26
N GLU A 324 20.47 -8.98 50.49
CA GLU A 324 20.59 -10.02 49.48
C GLU A 324 19.42 -9.87 48.49
N GLU A 325 19.71 -9.52 47.23
CA GLU A 325 18.69 -9.49 46.18
C GLU A 325 18.04 -10.87 46.12
N THR A 326 16.75 -10.93 46.41
CA THR A 326 16.06 -12.21 46.37
C THR A 326 15.93 -12.68 44.93
N PRO A 327 16.11 -13.97 44.64
CA PRO A 327 16.00 -14.50 43.28
C PRO A 327 14.65 -14.17 42.59
N GLU A 328 13.60 -13.90 43.37
CA GLU A 328 12.30 -13.45 42.87
C GLU A 328 12.34 -12.06 42.21
N ASP A 329 13.18 -11.14 42.71
CA ASP A 329 13.33 -9.80 42.13
C ASP A 329 14.07 -9.85 40.79
N GLN A 330 15.07 -10.73 40.68
CA GLN A 330 15.77 -10.97 39.40
C GLN A 330 14.86 -11.67 38.38
N GLU A 331 14.00 -12.60 38.81
CA GLU A 331 13.02 -13.22 37.92
C GLU A 331 11.97 -12.22 37.44
N LYS A 332 11.55 -11.27 38.28
CA LYS A 332 10.67 -10.16 37.88
C LYS A 332 11.31 -9.25 36.84
N VAL A 333 12.55 -8.81 37.05
CA VAL A 333 13.26 -7.97 36.09
C VAL A 333 13.48 -8.71 34.77
N LEU A 334 13.77 -10.01 34.83
CA LEU A 334 13.91 -10.86 33.64
C LEU A 334 12.58 -11.04 32.91
N GLN A 335 11.47 -11.27 33.64
CA GLN A 335 10.14 -11.37 33.06
C GLN A 335 9.67 -10.04 32.46
N ASP A 336 9.99 -8.91 33.09
CA ASP A 336 9.65 -7.58 32.56
C ASP A 336 10.49 -7.24 31.32
N GLY A 337 11.76 -7.64 31.29
CA GLY A 337 12.62 -7.56 30.11
C GLY A 337 12.14 -8.46 28.97
N LEU A 338 11.73 -9.70 29.26
CA LEU A 338 11.14 -10.62 28.28
C LEU A 338 9.78 -10.11 27.79
N ARG A 339 8.97 -9.52 28.66
CA ARG A 339 7.72 -8.85 28.29
C ARG A 339 8.01 -7.66 27.38
N GLN A 340 9.01 -6.83 27.65
CA GLN A 340 9.42 -5.73 26.77
C GLN A 340 9.95 -6.19 25.41
N GLY A 341 10.70 -7.30 25.36
CA GLY A 341 11.16 -7.92 24.11
C GLY A 341 10.03 -8.57 23.29
N ALA A 342 8.95 -9.01 23.97
CA ALA A 342 7.75 -9.57 23.34
C ALA A 342 6.65 -8.52 23.08
N ARG A 343 6.79 -7.28 23.58
CA ARG A 343 5.84 -6.18 23.34
C ARG A 343 5.80 -5.89 21.85
N LYS A 344 4.60 -5.93 21.27
CA LYS A 344 4.35 -5.17 20.04
C LYS A 344 4.71 -3.71 20.35
N LEU A 345 5.48 -3.07 19.48
CA LEU A 345 6.05 -1.73 19.66
C LEU A 345 5.03 -0.59 19.94
N PHE A 346 3.74 -0.90 20.15
CA PHE A 346 2.63 0.04 20.22
C PHE A 346 1.59 -0.27 21.32
N GLU A 347 1.90 -1.10 22.33
CA GLU A 347 1.06 -1.16 23.54
C GLU A 347 1.47 -0.05 24.51
N PRO A 348 0.56 0.88 24.85
CA PRO A 348 0.85 1.94 25.82
C PRO A 348 1.07 1.35 27.23
N ILE A 349 1.95 2.00 27.99
CA ILE A 349 2.37 1.57 29.34
C ILE A 349 1.19 1.54 30.33
N ASP A 350 0.15 2.29 30.01
CA ASP A 350 -0.97 2.62 30.89
C ASP A 350 -2.07 1.53 30.91
N GLU A 351 -1.93 0.45 30.14
CA GLU A 351 -2.84 -0.72 30.12
C GLU A 351 -2.37 -1.88 31.04
N LEU A 352 -1.51 -1.57 32.01
CA LEU A 352 -1.08 -2.44 33.11
C LEU A 352 -1.52 -1.84 34.45
#